data_AF-A0A920JCP8-F1
#
_entry.id   AF-A0A920JCP8-F1
#
_cell.length_a   1.000
_cell.length_b   1.000
_cell.length_c   1.000
_cell.angle_alpha   90.00
_cell.angle_beta   90.00
_cell.angle_gamma   90.00
#
_symmetry.space_group_name_H-M   'P 1'
#
loop_
_entity.id
_entity.type
_entity.pdbx_description
1 polymer ?
#
loop_
_entity_poly.entity_id
_entity_poly.type
_entity_poly.pdbx_seq_one_letter_code
_entity_poly.pdbx_strand_id
1 'polypeptide(L)' 'MAKEFSKTFMGYRRENGRVGVRNHVVILPVDDISNAAAEAVGRNVFGTLAIPHSYGRLQFGADLELFF' A
#
# COMPACT_ATOMS: atom_id res chain seq x y z
N MET A 1 -13.35 39.10 -4.00
CA MET A 1 -12.37 38.62 -5.00
C MET A 1 -12.23 37.11 -4.86
N ALA A 2 -12.52 36.34 -5.92
CA ALA A 2 -12.26 34.91 -5.94
C ALA A 2 -10.76 34.69 -6.25
N LYS A 3 -10.11 33.80 -5.49
CA LYS A 3 -8.72 33.41 -5.74
C LYS A 3 -8.69 32.46 -6.95
N GLU A 4 -7.96 32.83 -8.01
CA GLU A 4 -7.63 31.87 -9.07
C GLU A 4 -6.55 30.91 -8.58
N PHE A 5 -6.80 29.61 -8.73
CA PHE A 5 -5.82 28.56 -8.49
C PHE A 5 -5.26 28.05 -9.82
N SER A 6 -3.97 27.75 -9.85
CA SER A 6 -3.34 27.08 -10.99
C SER A 6 -4.05 25.75 -11.29
N LYS A 7 -4.33 25.48 -12.58
CA LYS A 7 -4.94 24.22 -13.04
C LYS A 7 -3.93 23.08 -13.18
N THR A 8 -2.66 23.32 -12.86
CA THR A 8 -1.56 22.35 -12.98
C THR A 8 -0.82 22.19 -11.65
N PHE A 9 -0.25 21.01 -11.42
CA PHE A 9 0.56 20.70 -10.24
C PHE A 9 1.71 19.75 -10.61
N MET A 10 2.76 19.74 -9.78
CA MET A 10 3.85 18.77 -9.89
C MET A 10 3.40 17.43 -9.31
N GLY A 11 3.32 16.39 -10.15
CA GLY A 11 2.80 15.08 -9.76
C GLY A 11 3.63 13.92 -10.29
N TYR A 12 3.38 12.73 -9.75
CA TYR A 12 4.08 11.50 -10.11
C TYR A 12 3.25 10.73 -11.15
N ARG A 13 3.69 10.79 -12.41
CA ARG A 13 3.03 10.10 -13.53
C ARG A 13 3.28 8.59 -13.45
N ARG A 14 2.24 7.79 -13.66
CA ARG A 14 2.31 6.32 -13.78
C ARG A 14 2.15 5.90 -15.24
N GLU A 15 2.57 4.68 -15.56
CA GLU A 15 2.48 4.11 -16.91
C GLU A 15 1.04 4.06 -17.45
N ASN A 16 0.06 3.84 -16.56
CA ASN A 16 -1.37 3.83 -16.91
C ASN A 16 -2.00 5.23 -17.09
N GLY A 17 -1.20 6.29 -17.19
CA GLY A 17 -1.66 7.66 -17.41
C GLY A 17 -2.20 8.39 -16.16
N ARG A 18 -2.43 7.69 -15.04
CA ARG A 18 -2.83 8.34 -13.78
C ARG A 18 -1.66 9.12 -13.18
N VAL A 19 -1.97 10.19 -12.44
CA VAL A 19 -0.99 11.04 -11.76
C VAL A 19 -1.28 11.07 -10.27
N GLY A 20 -0.27 10.72 -9.45
CA GLY A 20 -0.36 10.77 -7.99
C GLY A 20 0.18 12.07 -7.42
N VAL A 21 -0.41 12.53 -6.30
CA VAL A 21 0.09 13.66 -5.51
C VAL A 21 1.20 13.27 -4.53
N ARG A 22 1.45 11.97 -4.36
CA ARG A 22 2.50 11.40 -3.50
C ARG A 22 3.13 10.19 -4.17
N ASN A 23 4.38 9.89 -3.82
CA ASN A 23 5.10 8.69 -4.28
C ASN A 23 5.65 7.92 -3.09
N HIS A 24 4.84 7.01 -2.54
CA HIS A 24 5.23 6.16 -1.42
C HIS A 24 5.83 4.85 -1.91
N VAL A 25 6.81 4.34 -1.17
CA VAL A 25 7.22 2.94 -1.23
C VAL A 25 6.40 2.19 -0.18
N VAL A 26 5.55 1.26 -0.62
CA VAL A 26 4.64 0.53 0.26
C VAL A 26 5.20 -0.86 0.56
N ILE A 27 5.10 -1.28 1.82
CA ILE A 27 5.36 -2.64 2.26
C ILE A 27 3.99 -3.27 2.54
N LEU A 28 3.58 -4.18 1.68
CA LEU A 28 2.29 -4.86 1.79
C LEU A 28 2.55 -6.34 2.14
N PRO A 29 2.28 -6.79 3.37
CA PRO A 29 2.34 -8.20 3.70
C PRO A 29 1.24 -8.96 2.94
N VAL A 30 1.46 -10.25 2.66
CA VAL A 30 0.48 -11.11 1.97
C VAL A 30 -0.54 -11.69 2.96
N ASP A 31 -0.09 -11.93 4.19
CA ASP A 31 -0.83 -12.53 5.30
C ASP A 31 -0.69 -11.71 6.58
N ASP A 32 -1.60 -11.92 7.53
CA ASP A 32 -1.61 -11.20 8.79
C ASP A 32 -0.45 -11.59 9.73
N ILE A 33 0.16 -12.78 9.55
CA ILE A 33 1.31 -13.26 10.32
C ILE A 33 2.54 -12.39 10.01
N SER A 34 2.68 -11.97 8.76
CA SER A 34 3.77 -11.14 8.26
C SER A 34 3.63 -9.65 8.63
N ASN A 35 2.52 -9.22 9.24
CA ASN A 35 2.30 -7.82 9.63
C ASN A 35 3.43 -7.28 10.52
N ALA A 36 3.83 -8.03 11.55
CA ALA A 36 4.88 -7.60 12.47
C ALA A 36 6.23 -7.40 11.75
N ALA A 37 6.54 -8.25 10.76
CA ALA A 37 7.74 -8.12 9.94
C ALA A 37 7.65 -6.88 9.04
N ALA A 38 6.52 -6.66 8.37
CA ALA A 38 6.29 -5.49 7.53
C ALA A 38 6.44 -4.17 8.31
N GLU A 39 5.86 -4.09 9.51
CA GLU A 39 5.98 -2.95 10.40
C GLU A 39 7.42 -2.74 10.91
N ALA A 40 8.13 -3.83 11.21
CA ALA A 40 9.54 -3.76 11.60
C ALA A 40 10.40 -3.19 10.46
N VAL A 41 10.19 -3.62 9.21
CA VAL A 41 10.88 -3.05 8.05
C VAL A 41 10.50 -1.57 7.89
N GLY A 42 9.21 -1.23 7.97
CA GLY A 42 8.74 0.16 7.87
C GLY A 42 9.35 1.11 8.90
N ARG A 43 9.61 0.62 10.13
CA ARG A 43 10.29 1.39 11.18
C ARG A 43 11.78 1.61 10.93
N ASN A 44 12.44 0.70 10.21
CA ASN A 44 13.88 0.74 9.97
C ASN A 44 14.26 1.34 8.61
N VAL A 45 13.36 1.32 7.63
CA VAL A 45 13.60 1.83 6.27
C VAL A 45 12.81 3.12 6.05
N PHE A 46 13.48 4.26 6.21
CA PHE A 46 12.86 5.57 6.07
C PHE A 46 12.28 5.80 4.67
N GLY A 47 11.12 6.46 4.63
CA GLY A 47 10.39 6.75 3.38
C GLY A 47 9.49 5.60 2.90
N THR A 48 9.48 4.47 3.60
CA THR A 48 8.52 3.39 3.36
C THR A 48 7.28 3.50 4.24
N LEU A 49 6.18 2.86 3.80
CA LEU A 49 4.92 2.79 4.52
C LEU A 49 4.44 1.35 4.59
N ALA A 50 4.43 0.75 5.77
CA ALA A 50 3.81 -0.55 5.99
C ALA A 50 2.28 -0.41 6.06
N ILE A 51 1.55 -1.30 5.39
CA ILE A 51 0.08 -1.37 5.43
C ILE A 51 -0.33 -2.76 5.92
N PRO A 52 -0.44 -2.97 7.24
CA PRO A 52 -0.87 -4.26 7.79
C PRO A 52 -2.36 -4.50 7.52
N HIS A 53 -2.76 -5.76 7.45
CA HIS A 53 -4.16 -6.15 7.30
C HIS A 53 -4.50 -7.41 8.09
N SER A 54 -5.78 -7.57 8.46
CA SER A 54 -6.25 -8.74 9.22
C SER A 54 -6.51 -9.98 8.36
N TYR A 55 -6.31 -9.89 7.04
CA TYR A 55 -6.59 -10.99 6.11
C TYR A 55 -5.39 -11.95 5.96
N GLY A 56 -5.65 -13.20 5.58
CA GLY A 56 -4.58 -14.11 5.14
C GLY A 56 -4.02 -15.09 6.16
N ARG A 57 -4.81 -15.47 7.18
CA ARG A 57 -4.50 -16.67 7.98
C ARG A 57 -4.63 -17.93 7.12
N LEU A 58 -3.59 -18.26 6.37
CA LEU A 58 -3.34 -19.55 5.69
C LEU A 58 -4.51 -20.17 4.91
N GLN A 59 -5.47 -19.38 4.43
CA GLN A 59 -6.61 -19.91 3.71
C GLN A 59 -6.92 -19.07 2.47
N PHE A 60 -6.22 -19.42 1.38
CA PHE A 60 -6.48 -18.90 0.05
C PHE A 60 -6.37 -20.02 -0.99
N GLY A 61 -7.10 -19.92 -2.09
CA GLY A 61 -7.09 -20.92 -3.15
C GLY A 61 -7.64 -22.27 -2.68
N ALA A 62 -6.90 -23.36 -2.94
CA ALA A 62 -7.34 -24.72 -2.57
C ALA A 62 -7.56 -24.90 -1.06
N ASP A 63 -6.85 -24.14 -0.21
CA ASP A 63 -7.04 -24.17 1.24
C ASP A 63 -8.45 -23.68 1.65
N LEU A 64 -9.08 -22.84 0.83
CA LEU A 64 -10.45 -22.36 1.02
C LEU A 64 -11.50 -23.40 0.61
N GLU A 65 -11.15 -24.36 -0.24
CA GLU A 65 -12.03 -25.45 -0.72
C GLU A 65 -12.09 -26.64 0.24
N LEU A 66 -11.15 -26.74 1.18
CA LEU A 66 -11.20 -27.67 2.31
C LEU A 66 -12.28 -27.20 3.29
N PHE A 67 -13.50 -27.70 3.08
CA PHE A 67 -14.63 -27.56 4.00
C PHE A 67 -14.22 -27.92 5.44
N PHE A 68 -14.67 -27.10 6.38
CA PHE A 68 -14.72 -27.46 7.80
C PHE A 68 -15.89 -28.42 8.07
#